data_AF-A0AAD5IIQ6-F1
#
_entry.id   AF-A0AAD5IIQ6-F1
#
_cell.length_a   1.000
_cell.length_b   1.000
_cell.length_c   1.000
_cell.angle_alpha   90.00
_cell.angle_beta   90.00
_cell.angle_gamma   90.00
#
_symmetry.space_group_name_H-M   'P 1'
#
loop_
_entity.id
_entity.type
_entity.pdbx_description
1 polymer ?
#
loop_
_entity_poly.entity_id
_entity_poly.type
_entity_poly.pdbx_seq_one_letter_code
_entity_poly.pdbx_strand_id
1 'polypeptide(L)'
;MEKWLECTNQAMKSSKSLRIICTIWKAWAEINLLSMCDVLVTSGWSTFGYVAQGLGGLRPWILYKIENQSAAPDPPCGRVMSMEPCFHSPPIYDCKTKKYVDNGALVPHVRHCEDMSWGLKLFN
;
A
#
# COMPACT_ATOMS: atom_id res chain seq x y z
N MET A 1 -15.19 -16.95 11.40
CA MET A 1 -14.99 -18.18 10.59
C MET A 1 -16.26 -18.59 9.83
N GLU A 2 -17.44 -18.51 10.42
CA GLU A 2 -18.71 -18.94 9.78
C GLU A 2 -18.97 -18.25 8.42
N LYS A 3 -18.84 -16.91 8.35
CA LYS A 3 -18.97 -16.15 7.08
C LYS A 3 -17.91 -16.51 6.03
N TRP A 4 -16.79 -17.11 6.43
CA TRP A 4 -15.73 -17.58 5.53
C TRP A 4 -16.10 -18.92 4.89
N LEU A 5 -16.68 -19.83 5.67
CA LEU A 5 -17.23 -21.11 5.21
C LEU A 5 -18.45 -20.90 4.29
N GLU A 6 -19.23 -19.83 4.51
CA GLU A 6 -20.32 -19.44 3.60
C GLU A 6 -19.81 -19.06 2.20
N CYS A 7 -18.60 -18.51 2.10
CA CYS A 7 -18.01 -18.05 0.84
C CYS A 7 -17.44 -19.15 -0.05
N THR A 8 -17.18 -20.34 0.49
CA THR A 8 -16.72 -21.49 -0.28
C THR A 8 -17.87 -22.28 -0.90
N ASN A 9 -19.12 -22.04 -0.47
CA ASN A 9 -20.28 -22.79 -0.93
C ASN A 9 -20.90 -22.19 -2.22
N GLN A 10 -20.95 -22.97 -3.30
CA GLN A 10 -21.37 -22.52 -4.64
C GLN A 10 -22.83 -22.06 -4.71
N ALA A 11 -23.73 -22.63 -3.92
CA ALA A 11 -25.17 -22.34 -3.95
C ALA A 11 -25.52 -20.92 -3.45
N MET A 12 -24.69 -20.32 -2.58
CA MET A 12 -24.99 -19.04 -1.94
C MET A 12 -24.38 -17.82 -2.64
N LYS A 13 -23.57 -18.03 -3.69
CA LYS A 13 -22.99 -16.97 -4.53
C LYS A 13 -24.02 -16.11 -5.26
N SER A 14 -25.32 -16.39 -5.17
CA SER A 14 -26.39 -15.63 -5.84
C SER A 14 -26.64 -14.25 -5.21
N SER A 15 -26.57 -14.12 -3.88
CA SER A 15 -26.84 -12.86 -3.17
C SER A 15 -25.74 -11.81 -3.39
N LYS A 16 -26.11 -10.60 -3.84
CA LYS A 16 -25.17 -9.49 -4.05
C LYS A 16 -24.40 -9.11 -2.77
N SER A 17 -25.09 -9.13 -1.62
CA SER A 17 -24.48 -8.83 -0.30
C SER A 17 -23.42 -9.87 0.07
N LEU A 18 -23.72 -11.15 -0.14
CA LEU A 18 -22.79 -12.23 0.17
C LEU A 18 -21.58 -12.22 -0.78
N ARG A 19 -21.76 -11.89 -2.07
CA ARG A 19 -20.64 -11.72 -3.01
C ARG A 19 -19.62 -10.68 -2.53
N ILE A 20 -20.08 -9.53 -2.05
CA ILE A 20 -19.19 -8.46 -1.54
C ILE A 20 -18.38 -8.97 -0.35
N ILE A 21 -19.04 -9.57 0.64
CA ILE A 21 -18.40 -10.14 1.83
C ILE A 21 -17.32 -11.14 1.42
N CYS A 22 -17.61 -12.03 0.46
CA CYS A 22 -16.66 -13.01 0.00
C CYS A 22 -15.48 -12.42 -0.76
N THR A 23 -15.69 -11.36 -1.55
CA THR A 23 -14.59 -10.67 -2.23
C THR A 23 -13.66 -10.01 -1.24
N ILE A 24 -14.20 -9.36 -0.19
CA ILE A 24 -13.38 -8.75 0.87
C ILE A 24 -12.57 -9.81 1.61
N TRP A 25 -13.18 -10.94 1.93
CA TRP A 25 -12.47 -12.04 2.61
C TRP A 25 -11.37 -12.67 1.76
N LYS A 26 -11.57 -12.79 0.44
CA LYS A 26 -10.53 -13.24 -0.48
C LYS A 26 -9.37 -12.25 -0.51
N ALA A 27 -9.66 -10.96 -0.68
CA ALA A 27 -8.65 -9.91 -0.64
C ALA A 27 -7.87 -9.92 0.68
N TRP A 28 -8.55 -10.10 1.82
CA TRP A 28 -7.89 -10.23 3.11
C TRP A 28 -6.98 -11.45 3.21
N ALA A 29 -7.42 -12.61 2.72
CA ALA A 29 -6.57 -13.80 2.69
C ALA A 29 -5.34 -13.59 1.79
N GLU A 30 -5.51 -12.97 0.62
CA GLU A 30 -4.38 -12.66 -0.27
C GLU A 30 -3.36 -11.71 0.40
N ILE A 31 -3.82 -10.68 1.11
CA ILE A 31 -2.92 -9.81 1.91
C ILE A 31 -2.12 -10.61 2.94
N ASN A 32 -2.78 -11.51 3.67
CA ASN A 32 -2.11 -12.33 4.70
C ASN A 32 -1.15 -13.35 4.07
N LEU A 33 -1.49 -13.93 2.92
CA LEU A 33 -0.58 -14.81 2.19
C LEU A 33 0.68 -14.05 1.76
N LEU A 34 0.54 -12.84 1.24
CA LEU A 34 1.68 -11.99 0.86
C LEU A 34 2.53 -11.57 2.06
N SER A 35 1.93 -11.29 3.22
CA SER A 35 2.68 -10.92 4.43
C SER A 35 3.54 -12.05 4.99
N MET A 36 3.29 -13.30 4.58
CA MET A 36 4.09 -14.47 4.98
C MET A 36 5.22 -14.81 4.01
N CYS A 37 5.42 -14.03 2.94
CA CYS A 37 6.52 -14.23 2.01
C CYS A 37 7.85 -13.71 2.58
N ASP A 38 8.97 -14.37 2.28
CA ASP A 38 10.30 -13.87 2.63
C ASP A 38 10.70 -12.63 1.81
N VAL A 39 10.26 -12.58 0.55
CA VAL A 39 10.50 -11.49 -0.39
C VAL A 39 9.16 -11.06 -0.98
N LEU A 40 8.90 -9.76 -0.92
CA LEU A 40 7.67 -9.15 -1.40
C LEU A 40 7.96 -8.12 -2.49
N VAL A 41 7.18 -8.17 -3.57
CA VAL A 41 7.13 -7.14 -4.60
C VAL A 41 5.75 -6.52 -4.56
N THR A 42 5.67 -5.19 -4.45
CA THR A 42 4.40 -4.44 -4.39
C THR A 42 4.26 -3.53 -5.61
N SER A 43 3.04 -3.13 -5.92
CA SER A 43 2.77 -2.11 -6.94
C SER A 43 2.76 -0.71 -6.33
N GLY A 44 3.31 0.27 -7.06
CA GLY A 44 3.28 1.66 -6.64
C GLY A 44 1.85 2.16 -6.43
N TRP A 45 1.67 2.96 -5.38
CA TRP A 45 0.40 3.56 -4.92
C TRP A 45 -0.61 2.56 -4.36
N SER A 46 -0.25 1.28 -4.22
CA SER A 46 -1.17 0.24 -3.77
C SER A 46 -1.20 0.11 -2.25
N THR A 47 -2.31 0.54 -1.64
CA THR A 47 -2.54 0.36 -0.20
C THR A 47 -2.68 -1.12 0.18
N PHE A 48 -3.07 -1.99 -0.76
CA PHE A 48 -3.10 -3.44 -0.56
C PHE A 48 -1.70 -3.98 -0.25
N GLY A 49 -0.69 -3.50 -0.98
CA GLY A 49 0.71 -3.85 -0.74
C GLY A 49 1.24 -3.29 0.57
N TYR A 50 0.84 -2.07 0.95
CA TYR A 50 1.25 -1.47 2.23
C TYR A 50 0.77 -2.27 3.45
N VAL A 51 -0.43 -2.83 3.39
CA VAL A 51 -0.92 -3.69 4.49
C VAL A 51 -0.10 -4.99 4.54
N ALA A 52 0.12 -5.65 3.40
CA ALA A 52 0.87 -6.90 3.34
C ALA A 52 2.32 -6.72 3.85
N GLN A 53 3.05 -5.70 3.38
CA GLN A 53 4.42 -5.44 3.83
C GLN A 53 4.47 -5.09 5.32
N GLY A 54 3.49 -4.34 5.82
CA GLY A 54 3.43 -3.91 7.22
C GLY A 54 3.18 -5.08 8.17
N LEU A 55 2.24 -5.96 7.82
CA LEU A 55 1.97 -7.19 8.58
C LEU A 55 3.16 -8.14 8.59
N GLY A 56 3.90 -8.23 7.48
CA GLY A 56 5.08 -9.08 7.36
C GLY A 56 6.36 -8.48 7.92
N GLY A 57 6.38 -7.20 8.30
CA GLY A 57 7.61 -6.49 8.67
C GLY A 57 8.63 -6.39 7.54
N LEU A 58 8.15 -6.38 6.29
CA LEU A 58 8.99 -6.51 5.09
C LEU A 58 9.32 -5.15 4.49
N ARG A 59 10.52 -5.05 3.90
CA ARG A 59 10.90 -3.95 2.99
C ARG A 59 10.82 -4.45 1.55
N PRO A 60 9.68 -4.25 0.86
CA PRO A 60 9.48 -4.78 -0.49
C PRO A 60 10.28 -4.05 -1.56
N TRP A 61 10.25 -4.63 -2.75
CA TRP A 61 10.55 -3.94 -4.00
C TRP A 61 9.26 -3.35 -4.55
N ILE A 62 9.21 -2.03 -4.78
CA ILE A 62 8.05 -1.40 -5.42
C ILE A 62 8.26 -1.38 -6.92
N LEU A 63 7.34 -1.98 -7.67
CA LEU A 63 7.16 -1.76 -9.10
C LEU A 63 6.59 -0.36 -9.31
N TYR A 64 7.35 0.51 -9.97
CA TYR A 64 6.93 1.88 -10.22
C TYR A 64 5.71 1.92 -11.15
N LYS A 65 4.78 2.83 -10.86
CA LYS A 65 3.56 3.01 -11.65
C LYS A 65 3.92 3.55 -13.04
N ILE A 66 3.30 3.00 -14.08
CA ILE A 66 3.35 3.56 -15.43
C ILE A 66 2.31 4.67 -15.51
N GLU A 67 2.73 5.93 -15.62
CA GLU A 67 1.80 7.06 -15.66
C GLU A 67 1.26 7.38 -17.06
N ASN A 68 2.09 7.29 -18.10
CA ASN A 68 1.78 7.86 -19.42
C ASN A 68 1.71 6.83 -20.57
N GLN A 69 1.42 5.54 -20.28
CA GLN A 69 1.44 4.44 -21.27
C GLN A 69 2.75 4.35 -22.08
N SER A 70 3.81 5.00 -21.59
CA SER A 70 5.15 4.96 -22.13
C SER A 70 5.84 3.68 -21.68
N ALA A 71 7.05 3.43 -22.19
CA ALA A 71 7.88 2.29 -21.81
C ALA A 71 7.96 2.12 -20.28
N ALA A 72 8.16 0.87 -19.84
CA ALA A 72 8.33 0.56 -18.42
C ALA A 72 9.41 1.48 -17.80
N PRO A 73 9.20 1.96 -16.56
CA PRO A 73 10.22 2.73 -15.85
C PRO A 73 11.57 2.01 -15.86
N ASP A 74 12.66 2.78 -15.96
CA ASP A 74 14.02 2.27 -15.84
C ASP A 74 14.75 3.00 -14.70
N PRO A 75 15.04 2.33 -13.57
CA PRO A 75 14.76 0.92 -13.28
C PRO A 75 13.26 0.63 -13.09
N PRO A 76 12.79 -0.61 -13.34
CA PRO A 76 11.36 -0.96 -13.24
C PRO A 76 10.85 -1.05 -11.79
N CYS A 77 11.76 -1.27 -10.84
CA CYS A 77 11.44 -1.31 -9.42
C CYS A 77 12.60 -0.80 -8.57
N GLY A 78 12.28 -0.42 -7.33
CA GLY A 78 13.25 -0.01 -6.33
C GLY A 78 12.94 -0.60 -4.96
N ARG A 79 13.98 -0.85 -4.16
CA ARG A 79 13.83 -1.31 -2.77
C ARG A 79 13.38 -0.14 -1.90
N VAL A 80 12.33 -0.32 -1.10
CA VAL A 80 11.92 0.70 -0.13
C VAL A 80 12.88 0.79 1.05
N MET A 81 13.00 1.99 1.64
CA MET A 81 13.89 2.17 2.80
C MET A 81 13.22 1.77 4.13
N SER A 82 11.89 1.80 4.20
CA SER A 82 11.10 1.41 5.37
C SER A 82 9.83 0.63 4.98
N MET A 83 9.32 -0.18 5.91
CA MET A 83 8.10 -0.99 5.79
C MET A 83 6.81 -0.17 5.94
N GLU A 84 6.92 1.11 6.30
CA GLU A 84 5.78 1.97 6.63
C GLU A 84 4.90 2.25 5.40
N PRO A 85 3.58 2.50 5.59
CA PRO A 85 2.70 2.89 4.50
C PRO A 85 2.97 4.33 4.04
N CYS A 86 2.64 4.63 2.78
CA CYS A 86 2.66 6.00 2.28
C CYS A 86 1.34 6.73 2.61
N PHE A 87 1.43 7.90 3.24
CA PHE A 87 0.31 8.83 3.38
C PHE A 87 0.16 9.66 2.10
N HIS A 88 -0.82 9.34 1.27
CA HIS A 88 -0.99 9.90 -0.08
C HIS A 88 -1.47 11.37 -0.14
N SER A 89 -2.09 11.87 0.92
CA SER A 89 -2.66 13.23 0.95
C SER A 89 -2.25 13.97 2.23
N PRO A 90 -0.94 14.17 2.43
CA PRO A 90 -0.44 14.88 3.59
C PRO A 90 -0.79 16.38 3.47
N PRO A 91 -1.05 17.07 4.60
CA PRO A 91 -1.09 18.52 4.58
C PRO A 91 0.29 19.06 4.20
N ILE A 92 0.34 20.22 3.56
CA ILE A 92 1.58 20.91 3.14
C ILE A 92 1.70 22.29 3.80
N TYR A 93 1.34 22.39 5.08
CA TYR A 93 1.13 23.65 5.77
C TYR A 93 1.82 23.70 7.13
N ASP A 94 2.53 24.79 7.41
CA ASP A 94 3.06 25.11 8.74
C ASP A 94 2.04 25.96 9.50
N CYS A 95 1.49 25.38 10.57
CA CYS A 95 0.50 26.00 11.43
C CYS A 95 1.00 27.28 12.12
N LYS A 96 2.30 27.38 12.45
CA LYS A 96 2.87 28.53 13.17
C LYS A 96 3.09 29.71 12.25
N THR A 97 3.74 29.49 11.12
CA THR A 97 4.04 30.56 10.15
C THR A 97 2.89 30.85 9.20
N LYS A 98 1.85 29.99 9.19
CA LYS A 98 0.67 30.06 8.33
C LYS A 98 0.99 30.03 6.84
N LYS A 99 2.01 29.25 6.45
CA LYS A 99 2.54 29.17 5.08
C LYS A 99 2.60 27.74 4.59
N TYR A 100 2.63 27.59 3.27
CA TYR A 100 2.91 26.31 2.64
C TYR A 100 4.37 25.92 2.86
N VAL A 101 4.61 24.67 3.23
CA VAL A 101 5.94 24.12 3.49
C VAL A 101 6.00 22.66 3.05
N ASP A 102 7.20 22.22 2.68
CA ASP A 102 7.49 20.82 2.43
C ASP A 102 7.65 20.06 3.76
N ASN A 103 6.60 19.34 4.14
CA ASN A 103 6.59 18.51 5.35
C ASN A 103 7.50 17.27 5.27
N GLY A 104 7.93 16.87 4.07
CA GLY A 104 8.88 15.78 3.86
C GLY A 104 10.34 16.17 4.09
N ALA A 105 10.63 17.45 4.30
CA ALA A 105 11.97 17.98 4.55
C ALA A 105 12.16 18.54 5.97
N LEU A 106 11.13 18.50 6.83
CA LEU A 106 11.18 19.13 8.16
C LEU A 106 11.97 18.33 9.21
N VAL A 107 11.83 16.99 9.19
CA VAL A 107 12.42 16.11 10.19
C VAL A 107 12.99 14.85 9.52
N PRO A 108 14.09 14.27 10.02
CA PRO A 108 14.80 13.19 9.31
C PRO A 108 14.01 11.89 9.18
N HIS A 109 13.04 11.66 10.08
CA HIS A 109 12.22 10.46 10.15
C HIS A 109 10.91 10.56 9.36
N VAL A 110 10.61 11.70 8.73
CA VAL A 110 9.48 11.87 7.81
C VAL A 110 10.05 12.30 6.47
N ARG A 111 9.85 11.51 5.42
CA ARG A 111 10.30 11.87 4.06
C ARG A 111 9.23 11.53 3.04
N HIS A 112 9.42 11.99 1.81
CA HIS A 112 8.58 11.60 0.70
C HIS A 112 8.66 10.10 0.40
N CYS A 113 7.56 9.53 -0.09
CA CYS A 113 7.47 8.12 -0.47
C CYS A 113 8.24 7.85 -1.76
N GLU A 114 8.77 6.63 -1.91
CA GLU A 114 9.52 6.20 -3.08
C GLU A 114 8.64 6.06 -4.33
N ASP A 115 7.34 5.81 -4.13
CA ASP A 115 6.39 5.53 -5.20
C ASP A 115 5.41 6.67 -5.47
N MET A 116 5.18 7.54 -4.48
CA MET A 116 4.33 8.73 -4.60
C MET A 116 5.08 9.96 -4.08
N SER A 117 5.61 10.77 -4.99
CA SER A 117 6.53 11.87 -4.68
C SER A 117 5.97 12.97 -3.77
N TRP A 118 4.65 13.16 -3.74
CA TRP A 118 3.99 14.11 -2.83
C TRP A 118 3.47 13.47 -1.53
N GLY A 119 3.50 12.14 -1.43
CA GLY A 119 3.12 11.44 -0.21
C GLY A 119 4.19 11.55 0.86
N LEU A 120 3.84 11.21 2.11
CA LEU A 120 4.79 11.15 3.23
C LEU A 120 4.83 9.77 3.86
N LYS A 121 6.02 9.35 4.30
CA LYS A 121 6.25 8.07 4.99
C LYS A 121 7.25 8.24 6.13
N LEU A 122 7.12 7.39 7.15
CA LEU A 122 8.06 7.28 8.25
C LEU A 122 9.31 6.46 7.88
N PHE A 123 10.46 6.92 8.35
CA PHE A 123 11.76 6.26 8.20
C PHE A 123 12.46 6.19 9.56
N ASN A 124 13.36 5.21 9.72
CA ASN A 124 14.22 5.06 10.90
C ASN A 124 15.57 5.74 10.67
#